data_AF-A0A933QN82-F1
#
_entry.id   AF-A0A933QN82-F1
#
_cell.length_a   1.000
_cell.length_b   1.000
_cell.length_c   1.000
_cell.angle_alpha   90.00
_cell.angle_beta   90.00
_cell.angle_gamma   90.00
#
_symmetry.space_group_name_H-M   'P 1'
#
loop_
_entity.id
_entity.type
_entity.pdbx_description
1 polymer ?
#
loop_
_entity_poly.entity_id
_entity_poly.type
_entity_poly.pdbx_seq_one_letter_code
_entity_poly.pdbx_strand_id
1 'polypeptide(L)'
;MYYSKVFGVLFLGLIVTACAPSSTPIPPSTPTNVIVAATLPSATALPSQTPFPTTTVAPSETVMPTAVSTPTIVPPTIMPTPTAVVVEESLFDALVKPLVSEALKRRAERLKTDPDFAKAYDAKLNEGRVNFLLFGYGETHEPPVTERAIIGSDTIISYDLRTHQADIVSFTHDIRAPEIERVSWKQGQINWAVRIDQAYNVGGFPLMRKTLRNATGLAIDYQVVFRDAVMVDLIDSVFEGIEIDVPAEFAVQPFYLDGKKYDKGFFPKGLQKMDGKRVLQFIKTVPITDGYYGKSLEHNVRKHLMLQSLLGKLKTKQGDPKFWLSISAFVTKQLITGGVAYDFDPVPLVVNNLRETASSVGKLTQSTSHEIRMPTIRRSIYVVDPAHGEGGVRWVEGDALENPIAKKDIETGVYPHLAYEVPSGANPYGDLVTEYWGPVRSLVKSTLDPTYVTPMVQPQ
;
A
#
# COMPACT_ATOMS: atom_id res chain seq x y z
N MET A 1 -7.99 23.36 -32.26
CA MET A 1 -6.61 23.40 -31.72
C MET A 1 -6.74 23.67 -30.22
N TYR A 2 -6.08 22.85 -29.39
CA TYR A 2 -5.79 23.02 -27.95
C TYR A 2 -6.83 22.62 -26.87
N TYR A 3 -6.70 21.34 -26.48
CA TYR A 3 -6.63 20.67 -25.15
C TYR A 3 -7.78 20.69 -24.11
N SER A 4 -7.99 19.48 -23.57
CA SER A 4 -8.92 19.06 -22.51
C SER A 4 -8.14 18.19 -21.50
N LYS A 5 -8.28 18.41 -20.18
CA LYS A 5 -7.52 17.83 -19.03
C LYS A 5 -8.49 17.64 -17.83
N VAL A 6 -8.26 16.72 -16.83
CA VAL A 6 -8.89 16.56 -15.44
C VAL A 6 -9.07 15.06 -14.87
N PHE A 7 -8.09 14.26 -14.41
CA PHE A 7 -8.32 13.33 -13.25
C PHE A 7 -7.07 12.70 -12.59
N GLY A 8 -6.95 12.72 -11.28
CA GLY A 8 -5.81 12.10 -10.58
C GLY A 8 -6.03 12.04 -9.08
N VAL A 9 -7.21 12.46 -8.63
CA VAL A 9 -7.24 13.43 -7.53
C VAL A 9 -8.13 13.00 -6.39
N LEU A 10 -8.42 11.70 -6.22
CA LEU A 10 -8.87 11.23 -4.90
C LEU A 10 -7.84 10.56 -4.03
N PHE A 11 -6.60 10.43 -4.51
CA PHE A 11 -5.45 10.22 -3.64
C PHE A 11 -4.43 11.35 -3.70
N LEU A 12 -4.39 12.12 -4.79
CA LEU A 12 -3.65 13.38 -4.85
C LEU A 12 -4.46 14.58 -4.35
N GLY A 13 -5.78 14.45 -4.23
CA GLY A 13 -6.65 15.43 -3.58
C GLY A 13 -6.56 15.37 -2.06
N LEU A 14 -5.35 15.39 -1.50
CA LEU A 14 -5.10 15.57 -0.07
C LEU A 14 -4.25 16.80 0.28
N ILE A 15 -3.84 17.63 -0.68
CA ILE A 15 -2.65 18.47 -0.49
C ILE A 15 -2.70 19.90 -1.17
N VAL A 16 -3.06 20.98 -0.40
CA VAL A 16 -2.63 22.45 -0.28
C VAL A 16 -3.68 23.58 -0.38
N THR A 17 -3.65 24.59 0.54
CA THR A 17 -2.97 25.93 0.43
C THR A 17 -3.30 26.95 1.55
N ALA A 18 -2.29 27.53 2.22
CA ALA A 18 -2.24 28.99 2.51
C ALA A 18 -0.79 29.50 2.53
N CYS A 19 -0.59 30.71 2.00
CA CYS A 19 0.71 31.37 1.81
C CYS A 19 1.23 32.09 3.08
N ALA A 20 2.51 31.90 3.41
CA ALA A 20 3.49 32.94 3.78
C ALA A 20 4.91 32.30 3.82
N PRO A 21 5.97 32.99 3.37
CA PRO A 21 7.32 32.43 3.40
C PRO A 21 7.90 32.58 4.82
N SER A 22 8.06 31.46 5.52
CA SER A 22 8.91 31.38 6.72
C SER A 22 9.95 30.29 6.47
N SER A 23 11.13 30.70 6.06
CA SER A 23 12.30 29.86 5.75
C SER A 23 12.98 29.31 7.02
N THR A 24 12.21 28.76 7.95
CA THR A 24 12.74 28.04 9.11
C THR A 24 12.36 26.58 8.96
N PRO A 25 13.31 25.64 8.82
CA PRO A 25 13.00 24.22 8.94
C PRO A 25 12.35 24.03 10.31
N ILE A 26 11.08 23.61 10.32
CA ILE A 26 10.43 23.15 11.54
C ILE A 26 11.24 21.91 11.95
N PRO A 27 11.97 21.92 13.08
CA PRO A 27 12.62 20.72 13.56
C PRO A 27 11.52 19.67 13.77
N PRO A 28 11.78 18.38 13.50
CA PRO A 28 10.81 17.34 13.82
C PRO A 28 10.41 17.54 15.27
N SER A 29 9.15 17.88 15.50
CA SER A 29 8.60 17.92 16.85
C SER A 29 8.79 16.51 17.38
N THR A 30 9.79 16.34 18.24
CA THR A 30 10.08 15.06 18.86
C THR A 30 8.80 14.68 19.60
N PRO A 31 8.06 13.63 19.20
CA PRO A 31 7.04 13.12 20.09
C PRO A 31 7.80 12.74 21.35
N THR A 32 7.49 13.42 22.46
CA THR A 32 7.96 13.01 23.77
C THR A 32 7.21 11.73 24.11
N ASN A 33 7.61 10.63 23.47
CA ASN A 33 7.22 9.30 23.85
C ASN A 33 8.05 8.98 25.08
N VAL A 34 7.45 9.21 26.24
CA VAL A 34 7.84 8.46 27.44
C VAL A 34 7.58 7.01 27.09
N ILE A 35 8.63 6.27 26.71
CA ILE A 35 8.59 4.82 26.63
C ILE A 35 8.42 4.35 28.07
N VAL A 36 7.18 4.22 28.51
CA VAL A 36 6.87 3.48 29.73
C VAL A 36 7.08 2.02 29.38
N ALA A 37 8.23 1.48 29.77
CA ALA A 37 8.45 0.04 29.78
C ALA A 37 7.44 -0.58 30.76
N ALA A 38 6.30 -1.01 30.24
CA ALA A 38 5.36 -1.82 30.99
C ALA A 38 5.96 -3.22 31.12
N THR A 39 6.53 -3.53 32.28
CA THR A 39 6.85 -4.91 32.67
C THR A 39 5.55 -5.69 32.79
N LEU A 40 5.29 -6.60 31.85
CA LEU A 40 4.17 -7.54 31.89
C LEU A 40 4.66 -8.93 32.35
N PRO A 41 3.82 -9.68 33.08
CA PRO A 41 4.18 -11.00 33.60
C PRO A 41 4.28 -12.05 32.49
N SER A 42 5.18 -13.01 32.68
CA SER A 42 5.45 -14.13 31.78
C SER A 42 4.17 -14.91 31.42
N ALA A 43 3.93 -15.08 30.12
CA ALA A 43 2.82 -15.86 29.58
C ALA A 43 3.09 -17.36 29.76
N THR A 44 2.14 -18.06 30.40
CA THR A 44 2.03 -19.52 30.42
C THR A 44 1.65 -20.07 29.04
N ALA A 45 2.18 -21.25 28.73
CA ALA A 45 2.13 -21.95 27.43
C ALA A 45 0.73 -22.07 26.79
N LEU A 46 0.68 -21.86 25.47
CA LEU A 46 -0.45 -22.19 24.59
C LEU A 46 -0.50 -23.70 24.28
N PRO A 47 -1.69 -24.27 24.01
CA PRO A 47 -1.87 -25.69 23.76
C PRO A 47 -1.39 -26.11 22.36
N SER A 48 -0.81 -27.31 22.31
CA SER A 48 -0.27 -27.98 21.11
C SER A 48 -1.35 -28.20 20.05
N GLN A 49 -1.09 -27.75 18.81
CA GLN A 49 -1.92 -28.06 17.65
C GLN A 49 -1.63 -29.47 17.12
N THR A 50 -2.68 -30.22 16.84
CA THR A 50 -2.65 -31.57 16.24
C THR A 50 -2.50 -31.46 14.72
N PRO A 51 -1.64 -32.28 14.06
CA PRO A 51 -1.45 -32.20 12.62
C PRO A 51 -2.65 -32.76 11.82
N PHE A 52 -2.95 -32.11 10.70
CA PHE A 52 -3.96 -32.52 9.72
C PHE A 52 -3.48 -33.69 8.82
N PRO A 53 -4.40 -34.52 8.31
CA PRO A 53 -4.06 -35.65 7.43
C PRO A 53 -3.71 -35.22 6.01
N THR A 54 -2.66 -35.82 5.45
CA THR A 54 -2.20 -35.66 4.06
C THR A 54 -3.03 -36.52 3.11
N THR A 55 -3.61 -35.92 2.08
CA THR A 55 -4.30 -36.65 1.00
C THR A 55 -3.34 -36.86 -0.17
N THR A 56 -3.03 -38.13 -0.48
CA THR A 56 -2.22 -38.54 -1.62
C THR A 56 -3.04 -38.48 -2.92
N VAL A 57 -2.60 -37.68 -3.90
CA VAL A 57 -3.18 -37.64 -5.25
C VAL A 57 -2.39 -38.55 -6.19
N ALA A 58 -3.10 -39.40 -6.93
CA ALA A 58 -2.53 -40.35 -7.89
C ALA A 58 -2.05 -39.66 -9.19
N PRO A 59 -1.05 -40.24 -9.90
CA PRO A 59 -0.50 -39.63 -11.11
C PRO A 59 -1.42 -39.83 -12.33
N SER A 60 -1.50 -38.80 -13.17
CA SER A 60 -2.23 -38.77 -14.44
C SER A 60 -1.36 -39.28 -15.60
N GLU A 61 -1.95 -40.04 -16.51
CA GLU A 61 -1.30 -40.71 -17.64
C GLU A 61 -0.75 -39.74 -18.70
N THR A 62 0.41 -40.10 -19.25
CA THR A 62 1.13 -39.36 -20.29
C THR A 62 0.57 -39.68 -21.67
N VAL A 63 0.02 -38.67 -22.36
CA VAL A 63 -0.44 -38.79 -23.76
C VAL A 63 0.71 -38.43 -24.71
N MET A 64 0.94 -39.28 -25.72
CA MET A 64 1.92 -39.07 -26.79
C MET A 64 1.53 -37.90 -27.74
N PRO A 65 2.51 -37.15 -28.28
CA PRO A 65 2.24 -36.09 -29.25
C PRO A 65 1.97 -36.63 -30.66
N THR A 66 0.87 -36.17 -31.25
CA THR A 66 0.50 -36.38 -32.66
C THR A 66 1.38 -35.54 -33.59
N ALA A 67 1.77 -36.12 -34.72
CA ALA A 67 2.61 -35.50 -35.75
C ALA A 67 2.02 -34.19 -36.30
N VAL A 68 2.87 -33.16 -36.37
CA VAL A 68 2.59 -31.83 -36.91
C VAL A 68 2.67 -31.88 -38.43
N SER A 69 1.60 -31.48 -39.11
CA SER A 69 1.57 -31.30 -40.56
C SER A 69 2.30 -30.03 -40.99
N THR A 70 3.06 -30.15 -42.07
CA THR A 70 3.82 -29.06 -42.72
C THR A 70 2.88 -27.94 -43.17
N PRO A 71 3.15 -26.66 -42.82
CA PRO A 71 2.32 -25.54 -43.25
C PRO A 71 2.55 -25.22 -44.73
N THR A 72 1.43 -25.10 -45.46
CA THR A 72 1.39 -24.54 -46.81
C THR A 72 1.74 -23.05 -46.77
N ILE A 73 2.76 -22.66 -47.53
CA ILE A 73 3.19 -21.26 -47.67
C ILE A 73 2.12 -20.50 -48.46
N VAL A 74 1.35 -19.65 -47.78
CA VAL A 74 0.43 -18.70 -48.40
C VAL A 74 1.20 -17.41 -48.75
N PRO A 75 1.05 -16.85 -49.96
CA PRO A 75 1.69 -15.59 -50.34
C PRO A 75 1.33 -14.44 -49.38
N PRO A 76 2.27 -13.52 -49.07
CA PRO A 76 2.04 -12.44 -48.13
C PRO A 76 0.95 -11.51 -48.65
N THR A 77 -0.21 -11.51 -47.98
CA THR A 77 -1.23 -10.48 -48.15
C THR A 77 -0.66 -9.18 -47.60
N ILE A 78 -0.60 -8.14 -48.43
CA ILE A 78 -0.13 -6.80 -48.06
C ILE A 78 -1.06 -6.31 -46.94
N MET A 79 -0.60 -6.39 -45.69
CA MET A 79 -1.35 -5.87 -44.55
C MET A 79 -1.45 -4.36 -44.69
N PRO A 80 -2.64 -3.76 -44.55
CA PRO A 80 -2.77 -2.31 -44.51
C PRO A 80 -1.87 -1.78 -43.38
N THR A 81 -1.08 -0.76 -43.70
CA THR A 81 -0.25 -0.04 -42.74
C THR A 81 -1.11 0.29 -41.52
N PRO A 82 -0.76 -0.16 -40.30
CA PRO A 82 -1.55 0.12 -39.12
C PRO A 82 -1.64 1.64 -38.93
N THR A 83 -2.83 2.19 -39.16
CA THR A 83 -3.12 3.58 -38.82
C THR A 83 -2.85 3.73 -37.33
N ALA A 84 -1.89 4.60 -36.97
CA ALA A 84 -1.58 4.90 -35.58
C ALA A 84 -2.87 5.34 -34.89
N VAL A 85 -3.39 4.49 -34.02
CA VAL A 85 -4.53 4.81 -33.18
C VAL A 85 -4.05 5.92 -32.25
N VAL A 86 -4.53 7.14 -32.47
CA VAL A 86 -4.34 8.23 -31.53
C VAL A 86 -5.09 7.81 -30.27
N VAL A 87 -4.36 7.30 -29.28
CA VAL A 87 -4.92 7.02 -27.96
C VAL A 87 -5.30 8.38 -27.39
N GLU A 88 -6.59 8.65 -27.27
CA GLU A 88 -7.06 9.85 -26.59
C GLU A 88 -6.51 9.83 -25.16
N GLU A 89 -5.70 10.84 -24.80
CA GLU A 89 -5.22 11.02 -23.43
C GLU A 89 -6.44 11.14 -22.53
N SER A 90 -6.54 10.26 -21.53
CA SER A 90 -7.65 10.35 -20.60
C SER A 90 -7.49 11.63 -19.78
N LEU A 91 -8.63 12.10 -19.28
CA LEU A 91 -8.68 13.13 -18.26
C LEU A 91 -7.67 12.81 -17.15
N PHE A 92 -7.60 11.52 -16.78
CA PHE A 92 -6.75 11.07 -15.71
C PHE A 92 -5.25 11.32 -15.99
N ASP A 93 -4.82 10.96 -17.19
CA ASP A 93 -3.43 11.08 -17.60
C ASP A 93 -2.93 12.52 -17.51
N ALA A 94 -3.77 13.48 -17.90
CA ALA A 94 -3.42 14.89 -17.84
C ALA A 94 -3.14 15.40 -16.41
N LEU A 95 -3.85 14.89 -15.41
CA LEU A 95 -3.66 15.30 -14.01
C LEU A 95 -2.46 14.62 -13.37
N VAL A 96 -2.14 13.38 -13.77
CA VAL A 96 -0.93 12.71 -13.27
C VAL A 96 0.33 13.08 -14.04
N LYS A 97 0.24 13.64 -15.26
CA LYS A 97 1.38 14.00 -16.12
C LYS A 97 2.45 14.86 -15.43
N PRO A 98 2.12 15.90 -14.64
CA PRO A 98 3.14 16.66 -13.91
C PRO A 98 3.88 15.82 -12.87
N LEU A 99 3.16 14.93 -12.18
CA LEU A 99 3.74 14.00 -11.21
C LEU A 99 4.61 12.94 -11.90
N VAL A 100 4.18 12.42 -13.05
CA VAL A 100 4.97 11.46 -13.82
C VAL A 100 6.29 12.11 -14.26
N SER A 101 6.22 13.33 -14.78
CA SER A 101 7.40 14.08 -15.25
C SER A 101 8.40 14.32 -14.11
N GLU A 102 7.90 14.78 -12.96
CA GLU A 102 8.73 15.00 -11.77
C GLU A 102 9.27 13.67 -11.18
N ALA A 103 8.48 12.60 -11.19
CA ALA A 103 8.92 11.28 -10.73
C ALA A 103 10.09 10.76 -11.58
N LEU A 104 9.96 10.83 -12.90
CA LEU A 104 11.03 10.41 -13.83
C LEU A 104 12.31 11.23 -13.60
N LYS A 105 12.19 12.55 -13.42
CA LYS A 105 13.31 13.42 -13.09
C LYS A 105 13.99 13.00 -11.78
N ARG A 106 13.23 12.80 -10.70
CA ARG A 106 13.75 12.36 -9.39
C ARG A 106 14.43 11.00 -9.46
N ARG A 107 13.85 10.05 -10.20
CA ARG A 107 14.44 8.71 -10.40
C ARG A 107 15.78 8.80 -11.13
N ALA A 108 15.83 9.55 -12.23
CA ALA A 108 17.05 9.74 -13.00
C ALA A 108 18.16 10.37 -12.14
N GLU A 109 17.81 11.31 -11.26
CA GLU A 109 18.78 11.92 -10.34
C GLU A 109 19.25 10.92 -9.27
N ARG A 110 18.34 10.17 -8.64
CA ARG A 110 18.69 9.17 -7.62
C ARG A 110 19.54 8.03 -8.18
N LEU A 111 19.28 7.59 -9.41
CA LEU A 111 20.11 6.58 -10.07
C LEU A 111 21.57 7.03 -10.24
N LYS A 112 21.81 8.35 -10.38
CA LYS A 112 23.15 8.91 -10.48
C LYS A 112 23.81 9.13 -9.12
N THR A 113 23.03 9.49 -8.11
CA THR A 113 23.54 10.05 -6.84
C THR A 113 23.41 9.12 -5.64
N ASP A 114 22.56 8.10 -5.70
CA ASP A 114 22.27 7.16 -4.59
C ASP A 114 22.55 5.71 -5.02
N PRO A 115 23.74 5.15 -4.69
CA PRO A 115 24.07 3.76 -4.98
C PRO A 115 23.12 2.75 -4.32
N ASP A 116 22.57 3.05 -3.14
CA ASP A 116 21.58 2.19 -2.48
C ASP A 116 20.27 2.18 -3.28
N PHE A 117 19.89 3.31 -3.87
CA PHE A 117 18.76 3.37 -4.81
C PHE A 117 19.04 2.52 -6.03
N ALA A 118 20.19 2.71 -6.69
CA ALA A 118 20.54 1.97 -7.90
C ALA A 118 20.55 0.45 -7.67
N LYS A 119 21.05 0.00 -6.51
CA LYS A 119 21.05 -1.41 -6.11
C LYS A 119 19.64 -1.99 -5.92
N ALA A 120 18.78 -1.26 -5.22
CA ALA A 120 17.44 -1.74 -4.87
C ALA A 120 16.41 -1.52 -5.98
N TYR A 121 16.68 -0.65 -6.94
CA TYR A 121 15.76 -0.28 -8.02
C TYR A 121 15.61 -1.40 -9.05
N ASP A 122 14.36 -1.79 -9.32
CA ASP A 122 14.05 -2.70 -10.43
C ASP A 122 13.54 -1.92 -11.64
N ALA A 123 14.35 -1.85 -12.70
CA ALA A 123 14.03 -1.05 -13.87
C ALA A 123 12.72 -1.49 -14.56
N LYS A 124 12.48 -2.79 -14.65
CA LYS A 124 11.33 -3.36 -15.35
C LYS A 124 10.03 -3.13 -14.58
N LEU A 125 10.06 -3.29 -13.25
CA LEU A 125 8.92 -3.00 -12.39
C LEU A 125 8.48 -1.53 -12.40
N ASN A 126 9.41 -0.61 -12.67
CA ASN A 126 9.14 0.83 -12.61
C ASN A 126 8.92 1.47 -13.99
N GLU A 127 9.15 0.73 -15.07
CA GLU A 127 8.94 1.18 -16.43
C GLU A 127 7.46 1.50 -16.67
N GLY A 128 7.20 2.71 -17.18
CA GLY A 128 5.84 3.16 -17.48
C GLY A 128 4.93 3.26 -16.26
N ARG A 129 5.49 3.40 -15.05
CA ARG A 129 4.73 3.45 -13.79
C ARG A 129 5.11 4.63 -12.92
N VAL A 130 4.16 5.10 -12.12
CA VAL A 130 4.38 6.00 -10.98
C VAL A 130 3.84 5.34 -9.71
N ASN A 131 4.61 5.40 -8.61
CA ASN A 131 4.26 4.72 -7.37
C ASN A 131 4.08 5.71 -6.22
N PHE A 132 2.92 5.65 -5.57
CA PHE A 132 2.56 6.45 -4.41
C PHE A 132 2.54 5.55 -3.18
N LEU A 133 3.23 5.95 -2.12
CA LEU A 133 3.11 5.32 -0.82
C LEU A 133 2.17 6.13 0.07
N LEU A 134 1.22 5.43 0.65
CA LEU A 134 0.30 5.92 1.66
C LEU A 134 0.65 5.26 2.98
N PHE A 135 0.89 6.07 4.00
CA PHE A 135 1.11 5.63 5.36
C PHE A 135 0.05 6.23 6.28
N GLY A 136 -0.96 5.44 6.61
CA GLY A 136 -1.98 5.80 7.59
C GLY A 136 -1.62 5.27 8.96
N TYR A 137 -1.76 6.08 10.01
CA TYR A 137 -1.50 5.63 11.39
C TYR A 137 -2.56 6.12 12.38
N GLY A 138 -2.72 5.41 13.49
CA GLY A 138 -3.65 5.79 14.55
C GLY A 138 -3.63 4.86 15.76
N GLU A 139 -4.37 5.22 16.81
CA GLU A 139 -4.45 4.46 18.06
C GLU A 139 -5.28 3.17 17.89
N THR A 140 -4.69 1.99 18.00
CA THR A 140 -5.41 0.72 17.89
C THR A 140 -5.85 0.17 19.25
N HIS A 141 -6.74 -0.81 19.19
CA HIS A 141 -7.06 -1.70 20.30
C HIS A 141 -6.98 -3.14 19.79
N GLU A 142 -6.00 -3.88 20.28
CA GLU A 142 -5.76 -5.29 19.93
C GLU A 142 -5.74 -6.11 21.23
N PRO A 143 -6.92 -6.44 21.78
CA PRO A 143 -7.00 -7.23 22.99
C PRO A 143 -6.41 -8.63 22.78
N PRO A 144 -5.80 -9.23 23.81
CA PRO A 144 -5.83 -8.78 25.22
C PRO A 144 -4.68 -7.84 25.61
N VAL A 145 -3.68 -7.65 24.75
CA VAL A 145 -2.36 -7.11 25.15
C VAL A 145 -2.17 -5.63 24.85
N THR A 146 -2.93 -5.07 23.90
CA THR A 146 -2.62 -3.75 23.35
C THR A 146 -3.79 -2.78 23.49
N GLU A 147 -3.62 -1.76 24.33
CA GLU A 147 -4.53 -0.61 24.46
C GLU A 147 -3.81 0.64 23.94
N ARG A 148 -4.42 1.36 22.99
CA ARG A 148 -3.95 2.67 22.48
C ARG A 148 -2.54 2.66 21.85
N ALA A 149 -2.05 1.53 21.33
CA ALA A 149 -0.81 1.53 20.56
C ALA A 149 -0.98 2.32 19.25
N ILE A 150 0.05 3.05 18.84
CA ILE A 150 0.06 3.70 17.53
C ILE A 150 0.62 2.71 16.51
N ILE A 151 -0.24 2.27 15.59
CA ILE A 151 0.13 1.32 14.53
C ILE A 151 -0.05 2.00 13.18
N GLY A 152 0.93 1.79 12.31
CA GLY A 152 0.94 2.28 10.94
C GLY A 152 0.49 1.23 9.92
N SER A 153 0.19 1.69 8.71
CA SER A 153 -0.20 0.85 7.60
C SER A 153 0.41 1.37 6.32
N ASP A 154 1.33 0.59 5.74
CA ASP A 154 1.96 0.89 4.46
C ASP A 154 1.12 0.35 3.29
N THR A 155 0.80 1.22 2.33
CA THR A 155 0.10 0.85 1.10
C THR A 155 0.70 1.60 -0.09
N ILE A 156 1.27 0.85 -1.03
CA ILE A 156 1.79 1.37 -2.30
C ILE A 156 0.73 1.22 -3.38
N ILE A 157 0.40 2.32 -4.05
CA ILE A 157 -0.41 2.35 -5.27
C ILE A 157 0.54 2.54 -6.45
N SER A 158 0.68 1.52 -7.29
CA SER A 158 1.47 1.54 -8.54
C SER A 158 0.53 1.76 -9.72
N TYR A 159 0.60 2.94 -10.34
CA TYR A 159 -0.22 3.28 -11.50
C TYR A 159 0.55 3.03 -12.81
N ASP A 160 0.04 2.13 -13.65
CA ASP A 160 0.59 1.81 -14.97
C ASP A 160 0.03 2.78 -16.02
N LEU A 161 0.92 3.60 -16.58
CA LEU A 161 0.60 4.66 -17.54
C LEU A 161 0.21 4.12 -18.93
N ARG A 162 0.45 2.83 -19.20
CA ARG A 162 0.12 2.20 -20.49
C ARG A 162 -1.26 1.59 -20.45
N THR A 163 -1.63 0.97 -19.33
CA THR A 163 -2.93 0.29 -19.16
C THR A 163 -3.96 1.14 -18.43
N HIS A 164 -3.54 2.27 -17.85
CA HIS A 164 -4.35 3.15 -17.00
C HIS A 164 -4.99 2.42 -15.82
N GLN A 165 -4.28 1.43 -15.27
CA GLN A 165 -4.72 0.62 -14.14
C GLN A 165 -3.80 0.82 -12.95
N ALA A 166 -4.35 0.67 -11.75
CA ALA A 166 -3.59 0.67 -10.52
C ALA A 166 -3.44 -0.77 -9.99
N ASP A 167 -2.25 -1.09 -9.50
CA ASP A 167 -2.02 -2.24 -8.64
C ASP A 167 -1.73 -1.75 -7.22
N ILE A 168 -2.21 -2.47 -6.21
CA ILE A 168 -2.01 -2.13 -4.80
C ILE A 168 -1.09 -3.15 -4.15
N VAL A 169 -0.10 -2.69 -3.40
CA VAL A 169 0.78 -3.50 -2.55
C VAL A 169 0.67 -3.01 -1.12
N SER A 170 0.09 -3.81 -0.24
CA SER A 170 -0.06 -3.51 1.19
C SER A 170 0.80 -4.46 2.03
N PHE A 171 1.17 -4.02 3.22
CA PHE A 171 2.01 -4.79 4.14
C PHE A 171 1.29 -5.00 5.47
N THR A 172 1.56 -6.13 6.13
CA THR A 172 1.28 -6.22 7.55
C THR A 172 2.29 -5.34 8.29
N HIS A 173 1.85 -4.77 9.41
CA HIS A 173 2.71 -3.94 10.24
C HIS A 173 3.70 -4.79 11.06
N ASP A 174 3.48 -6.09 11.17
CA ASP A 174 4.28 -7.01 11.99
C ASP A 174 5.63 -7.41 11.37
N ILE A 175 5.92 -7.00 10.14
CA ILE A 175 7.15 -7.39 9.45
C ILE A 175 8.37 -6.73 10.12
N ARG A 176 9.38 -7.52 10.50
CA ARG A 176 10.68 -6.99 10.96
C ARG A 176 11.37 -6.21 9.82
N ALA A 177 11.94 -5.05 10.13
CA ALA A 177 12.61 -4.17 9.17
C ALA A 177 14.03 -3.78 9.64
N PRO A 178 15.07 -4.54 9.21
CA PRO A 178 16.46 -4.30 9.61
C PRO A 178 17.02 -2.93 9.17
N GLU A 179 16.43 -2.28 8.17
CA GLU A 179 16.77 -0.90 7.82
C GLU A 179 16.62 0.04 9.01
N ILE A 180 15.56 -0.14 9.80
CA ILE A 180 15.23 0.68 10.96
C ILE A 180 16.20 0.36 12.10
N GLU A 181 16.43 -0.93 12.36
CA GLU A 181 17.39 -1.41 13.35
C GLU A 181 18.77 -0.81 13.12
N ARG A 182 19.27 -0.81 11.87
CA ARG A 182 20.58 -0.24 11.51
C ARG A 182 20.68 1.27 11.78
N VAL A 183 19.58 2.01 11.72
CA VAL A 183 19.54 3.43 12.11
C VAL A 183 19.56 3.56 13.63
N SER A 184 18.70 2.82 14.33
CA SER A 184 18.61 2.86 15.80
C SER A 184 19.89 2.38 16.49
N TRP A 185 20.59 1.39 15.91
CA TRP A 185 21.88 0.87 16.42
C TRP A 185 22.97 1.92 16.34
N LYS A 186 23.05 2.67 15.23
CA LYS A 186 24.01 3.80 15.09
C LYS A 186 23.74 4.91 16.12
N GLN A 187 22.52 4.99 16.62
CA GLN A 187 22.12 5.92 17.66
C GLN A 187 22.24 5.33 19.09
N GLY A 188 22.64 4.06 19.23
CA GLY A 188 22.78 3.37 20.51
C GLY A 188 21.46 3.10 21.23
N GLN A 189 20.33 3.06 20.52
CA GLN A 189 19.00 3.10 21.15
C GLN A 189 18.36 1.74 21.43
N ILE A 190 18.51 0.78 20.52
CA ILE A 190 17.71 -0.46 20.50
C ILE A 190 18.63 -1.63 20.13
N ASN A 191 18.42 -2.82 20.69
CA ASN A 191 19.10 -4.05 20.28
C ASN A 191 18.13 -5.20 19.94
N TRP A 192 16.85 -4.88 19.74
CA TRP A 192 15.79 -5.82 19.39
C TRP A 192 15.21 -5.54 17.99
N ALA A 193 14.46 -6.51 17.47
CA ALA A 193 13.76 -6.42 16.19
C ALA A 193 12.76 -5.26 16.17
N VAL A 194 12.70 -4.53 15.06
CA VAL A 194 11.78 -3.39 14.88
C VAL A 194 10.83 -3.63 13.73
N ARG A 195 9.55 -3.30 13.93
CA ARG A 195 8.48 -3.44 12.94
C ARG A 195 8.55 -2.40 11.83
N ILE A 196 8.12 -2.80 10.62
CA ILE A 196 8.20 -2.00 9.38
C ILE A 196 7.46 -0.66 9.49
N ASP A 197 6.34 -0.64 10.21
CA ASP A 197 5.50 0.54 10.40
C ASP A 197 6.18 1.64 11.23
N GLN A 198 7.32 1.34 11.87
CA GLN A 198 8.11 2.33 12.61
C GLN A 198 9.08 3.12 11.71
N ALA A 199 9.19 2.80 10.41
CA ALA A 199 10.18 3.44 9.54
C ALA A 199 10.00 4.96 9.46
N TYR A 200 8.74 5.43 9.41
CA TYR A 200 8.42 6.85 9.43
C TYR A 200 8.75 7.50 10.79
N ASN A 201 8.39 6.84 11.89
CA ASN A 201 8.62 7.37 13.25
C ASN A 201 10.12 7.51 13.57
N VAL A 202 10.95 6.57 13.11
CA VAL A 202 12.39 6.55 13.40
C VAL A 202 13.20 7.43 12.46
N GLY A 203 12.89 7.42 11.16
CA GLY A 203 13.74 8.07 10.15
C GLY A 203 12.99 8.86 9.10
N GLY A 204 11.70 9.14 9.31
CA GLY A 204 10.86 9.94 8.42
C GLY A 204 10.75 9.37 7.01
N PHE A 205 10.44 10.25 6.06
CA PHE A 205 10.32 9.91 4.65
C PHE A 205 11.54 9.20 4.02
N PRO A 206 12.80 9.57 4.34
CA PRO A 206 13.96 8.87 3.78
C PRO A 206 14.02 7.39 4.17
N LEU A 207 13.83 7.07 5.46
CA LEU A 207 13.92 5.70 5.95
C LEU A 207 12.74 4.84 5.49
N MET A 208 11.51 5.39 5.52
CA MET A 208 10.32 4.71 5.01
C MET A 208 10.47 4.37 3.52
N ARG A 209 10.90 5.34 2.69
CA ARG A 209 11.21 5.10 1.27
C ARG A 209 12.25 4.00 1.08
N LYS A 210 13.35 4.06 1.83
CA LYS A 210 14.45 3.09 1.71
C LYS A 210 13.96 1.68 2.06
N THR A 211 13.23 1.53 3.16
CA THR A 211 12.71 0.25 3.65
C THR A 211 11.79 -0.39 2.62
N LEU A 212 10.78 0.35 2.14
CA LEU A 212 9.81 -0.20 1.18
C LEU A 212 10.37 -0.38 -0.23
N ARG A 213 11.34 0.45 -0.65
CA ARG A 213 12.10 0.22 -1.89
C ARG A 213 12.91 -1.07 -1.81
N ASN A 214 13.58 -1.32 -0.69
CA ASN A 214 14.32 -2.56 -0.48
C ASN A 214 13.37 -3.77 -0.49
N ALA A 215 12.23 -3.67 0.20
CA ALA A 215 11.20 -4.70 0.26
C ALA A 215 10.60 -5.06 -1.11
N THR A 216 10.41 -4.09 -2.01
CA THR A 216 9.60 -4.29 -3.23
C THR A 216 10.36 -4.19 -4.54
N GLY A 217 11.41 -3.38 -4.60
CA GLY A 217 12.04 -2.94 -5.84
C GLY A 217 11.32 -1.80 -6.56
N LEU A 218 10.18 -1.34 -6.04
CA LEU A 218 9.47 -0.17 -6.56
C LEU A 218 10.19 1.12 -6.14
N ALA A 219 10.26 2.05 -7.08
CA ALA A 219 10.67 3.42 -6.81
C ALA A 219 9.49 4.16 -6.16
N ILE A 220 9.58 4.39 -4.85
CA ILE A 220 8.58 5.18 -4.12
C ILE A 220 8.74 6.66 -4.49
N ASP A 221 7.97 7.11 -5.48
CA ASP A 221 8.10 8.45 -6.06
C ASP A 221 7.59 9.53 -5.11
N TYR A 222 6.43 9.25 -4.51
CA TYR A 222 5.69 10.14 -3.64
C TYR A 222 5.27 9.41 -2.37
N GLN A 223 5.33 10.09 -1.24
CA GLN A 223 4.88 9.57 0.05
C GLN A 223 3.88 10.54 0.67
N VAL A 224 2.82 9.99 1.25
CA VAL A 224 1.80 10.73 1.99
C VAL A 224 1.57 10.02 3.32
N VAL A 225 1.69 10.76 4.41
CA VAL A 225 1.49 10.28 5.78
C VAL A 225 0.33 11.03 6.40
N PHE A 226 -0.61 10.32 7.02
CA PHE A 226 -1.79 10.93 7.62
C PHE A 226 -2.28 10.13 8.83
N ARG A 227 -2.92 10.85 9.77
CA ARG A 227 -3.68 10.23 10.86
C ARG A 227 -4.99 9.67 10.34
N ASP A 228 -5.47 8.60 10.95
CA ASP A 228 -6.77 8.01 10.64
C ASP A 228 -7.95 9.00 10.68
N ALA A 229 -7.93 10.01 11.54
CA ALA A 229 -8.91 11.10 11.57
C ALA A 229 -9.05 11.84 10.23
N VAL A 230 -7.98 11.96 9.45
CA VAL A 230 -8.02 12.58 8.11
C VAL A 230 -8.89 11.77 7.15
N MET A 231 -8.87 10.43 7.27
CA MET A 231 -9.72 9.56 6.45
C MET A 231 -11.20 9.70 6.82
N VAL A 232 -11.51 9.85 8.11
CA VAL A 232 -12.86 10.14 8.59
C VAL A 232 -13.37 11.45 8.00
N ASP A 233 -12.60 12.53 8.15
CA ASP A 233 -12.92 13.85 7.61
C ASP A 233 -13.11 13.80 6.08
N LEU A 234 -12.28 13.05 5.35
CA LEU A 234 -12.37 12.90 3.90
C LEU A 234 -13.72 12.28 3.51
N ILE A 235 -14.07 11.16 4.14
CA ILE A 235 -15.30 10.43 3.81
C ILE A 235 -16.53 11.28 4.14
N ASP A 236 -16.52 11.96 5.28
CA ASP A 236 -17.68 12.74 5.73
C ASP A 236 -17.83 14.06 4.97
N SER A 237 -16.72 14.78 4.74
CA SER A 237 -16.76 16.14 4.17
C SER A 237 -16.76 16.16 2.65
N VAL A 238 -16.21 15.14 2.00
CA VAL A 238 -16.04 15.10 0.54
C VAL A 238 -16.96 14.07 -0.11
N PHE A 239 -16.99 12.85 0.43
CA PHE A 239 -17.76 11.77 -0.17
C PHE A 239 -19.20 11.68 0.34
N GLU A 240 -19.48 12.28 1.49
CA GLU A 240 -20.75 12.19 2.21
C GLU A 240 -21.13 10.72 2.48
N GLY A 241 -20.12 9.94 2.86
CA GLY A 241 -20.19 8.49 3.02
C GLY A 241 -19.95 7.69 1.73
N ILE A 242 -19.60 6.42 1.91
CA ILE A 242 -19.32 5.46 0.82
C ILE A 242 -20.10 4.16 1.02
N GLU A 243 -20.30 3.42 -0.07
CA GLU A 243 -20.95 2.11 -0.04
C GLU A 243 -19.88 1.03 -0.12
N ILE A 244 -19.84 0.13 0.86
CA ILE A 244 -18.89 -0.99 0.92
C ILE A 244 -19.70 -2.29 0.94
N ASP A 245 -19.36 -3.22 0.05
CA ASP A 245 -19.91 -4.58 0.10
C ASP A 245 -19.14 -5.41 1.13
N VAL A 246 -19.77 -5.65 2.27
CA VAL A 246 -19.18 -6.35 3.41
C VAL A 246 -19.20 -7.86 3.12
N PRO A 247 -18.03 -8.55 3.07
CA PRO A 247 -17.94 -9.90 2.52
C PRO A 247 -18.60 -10.97 3.40
N ALA A 248 -18.59 -10.76 4.71
CA ALA A 248 -19.21 -11.61 5.72
C ALA A 248 -19.67 -10.75 6.89
N GLU A 249 -20.66 -11.21 7.65
CA GLU A 249 -21.05 -10.52 8.86
C GLU A 249 -20.04 -10.78 9.99
N PHE A 250 -19.77 -9.77 10.82
CA PHE A 250 -18.89 -9.92 11.98
C PHE A 250 -19.13 -8.84 13.02
N ALA A 251 -18.94 -9.19 14.28
CA ALA A 251 -18.80 -8.23 15.37
C ALA A 251 -17.37 -7.69 15.40
N VAL A 252 -17.17 -6.53 16.01
CA VAL A 252 -15.85 -5.90 16.14
C VAL A 252 -15.60 -5.43 17.57
N GLN A 253 -14.33 -5.45 17.95
CA GLN A 253 -13.87 -4.88 19.21
C GLN A 253 -14.02 -3.35 19.23
N PRO A 254 -13.95 -2.70 20.41
CA PRO A 254 -13.84 -1.25 20.51
C PRO A 254 -12.64 -0.72 19.72
N PHE A 255 -12.66 0.56 19.36
CA PHE A 255 -11.50 1.22 18.74
C PHE A 255 -11.29 2.64 19.28
N TYR A 256 -10.13 3.20 18.99
CA TYR A 256 -9.81 4.58 19.33
C TYR A 256 -9.78 5.46 18.10
N LEU A 257 -10.21 6.70 18.26
CA LEU A 257 -10.03 7.79 17.30
C LEU A 257 -9.83 9.07 18.12
N ASP A 258 -8.70 9.75 17.90
CA ASP A 258 -8.29 10.97 18.61
C ASP A 258 -8.39 10.86 20.14
N GLY A 259 -7.86 9.79 20.73
CA GLY A 259 -7.87 9.57 22.19
C GLY A 259 -9.21 9.11 22.76
N LYS A 260 -10.28 9.09 21.95
CA LYS A 260 -11.61 8.66 22.37
C LYS A 260 -11.84 7.19 22.01
N LYS A 261 -12.23 6.39 23.01
CA LYS A 261 -12.70 5.01 22.81
C LYS A 261 -14.13 5.02 22.28
N TYR A 262 -14.37 4.24 21.24
CA TYR A 262 -15.67 3.96 20.65
C TYR A 262 -16.03 2.50 20.88
N ASP A 263 -17.30 2.25 21.15
CA ASP A 263 -17.79 0.93 21.52
C ASP A 263 -17.65 -0.12 20.40
N LYS A 264 -17.90 -1.37 20.81
CA LYS A 264 -18.06 -2.50 19.88
C LYS A 264 -19.10 -2.19 18.81
N GLY A 265 -18.96 -2.84 17.67
CA GLY A 265 -19.89 -2.71 16.55
C GLY A 265 -20.22 -4.07 15.92
N PHE A 266 -21.12 -4.05 14.95
CA PHE A 266 -21.48 -5.23 14.18
C PHE A 266 -21.71 -4.86 12.72
N PHE A 267 -21.01 -5.48 11.78
CA PHE A 267 -21.18 -5.26 10.35
C PHE A 267 -22.01 -6.39 9.74
N PRO A 268 -23.21 -6.12 9.18
CA PRO A 268 -23.94 -7.11 8.42
C PRO A 268 -23.26 -7.37 7.08
N LYS A 269 -23.36 -8.60 6.58
CA LYS A 269 -22.94 -8.94 5.21
C LYS A 269 -23.72 -8.11 4.17
N GLY A 270 -23.09 -7.81 3.04
CA GLY A 270 -23.71 -7.14 1.89
C GLY A 270 -23.39 -5.65 1.81
N LEU A 271 -24.05 -4.96 0.88
CA LEU A 271 -23.83 -3.55 0.62
C LEU A 271 -24.29 -2.67 1.80
N GLN A 272 -23.36 -1.91 2.37
CA GLN A 272 -23.61 -1.01 3.49
C GLN A 272 -23.16 0.41 3.13
N LYS A 273 -24.02 1.41 3.38
CA LYS A 273 -23.61 2.82 3.37
C LYS A 273 -22.95 3.15 4.71
N MET A 274 -21.72 3.63 4.67
CA MET A 274 -20.91 3.91 5.85
C MET A 274 -20.41 5.37 5.85
N ASP A 275 -20.50 6.02 7.02
CA ASP A 275 -19.81 7.29 7.31
C ASP A 275 -18.32 7.05 7.62
N GLY A 276 -17.55 8.12 7.76
CA GLY A 276 -16.10 8.06 7.96
C GLY A 276 -15.70 7.26 9.20
N LYS A 277 -16.41 7.47 10.32
CA LYS A 277 -16.18 6.72 11.57
C LYS A 277 -16.47 5.23 11.40
N ARG A 278 -17.54 4.89 10.70
CA ARG A 278 -17.96 3.50 10.46
C ARG A 278 -17.02 2.80 9.50
N VAL A 279 -16.53 3.48 8.47
CA VAL A 279 -15.46 2.99 7.59
C VAL A 279 -14.18 2.78 8.38
N LEU A 280 -13.79 3.73 9.24
CA LEU A 280 -12.59 3.57 10.07
C LEU A 280 -12.69 2.35 10.99
N GLN A 281 -13.83 2.18 11.67
CA GLN A 281 -14.10 0.97 12.44
C GLN A 281 -13.99 -0.28 11.55
N PHE A 282 -14.60 -0.25 10.36
CA PHE A 282 -14.56 -1.36 9.41
C PHE A 282 -13.15 -1.74 8.96
N ILE A 283 -12.18 -0.83 8.84
CA ILE A 283 -10.83 -1.17 8.35
C ILE A 283 -9.82 -1.41 9.46
N LYS A 284 -10.11 -0.98 10.69
CA LYS A 284 -9.15 -0.92 11.80
C LYS A 284 -9.36 -1.99 12.86
N THR A 285 -10.61 -2.31 13.18
CA THR A 285 -10.88 -3.22 14.31
C THR A 285 -10.61 -4.67 13.95
N VAL A 286 -10.12 -5.42 14.92
CA VAL A 286 -10.06 -6.88 14.87
C VAL A 286 -11.50 -7.43 14.94
N PRO A 287 -11.92 -8.24 13.95
CA PRO A 287 -13.17 -9.00 14.00
C PRO A 287 -13.25 -9.91 15.23
N ILE A 288 -14.43 -9.99 15.83
CA ILE A 288 -14.77 -10.98 16.84
C ILE A 288 -15.44 -12.13 16.09
N THR A 289 -14.74 -13.26 15.98
CA THR A 289 -15.23 -14.47 15.32
C THR A 289 -15.21 -15.64 16.30
N ASP A 290 -16.33 -16.34 16.46
CA ASP A 290 -16.44 -17.56 17.28
C ASP A 290 -15.85 -18.77 16.53
N GLY A 291 -14.67 -18.61 15.93
CA GLY A 291 -14.04 -19.59 15.06
C GLY A 291 -13.17 -18.96 13.97
N TYR A 292 -13.29 -19.48 12.74
CA TYR A 292 -12.43 -19.18 11.59
C TYR A 292 -12.34 -17.67 11.28
N TYR A 293 -11.13 -17.15 11.35
CA TYR A 293 -10.75 -15.85 10.83
C TYR A 293 -10.43 -16.01 9.34
N GLY A 294 -11.34 -15.59 8.46
CA GLY A 294 -11.15 -15.71 7.02
C GLY A 294 -10.29 -14.58 6.44
N LYS A 295 -9.51 -14.88 5.40
CA LYS A 295 -8.73 -13.89 4.63
C LYS A 295 -9.54 -12.67 4.18
N SER A 296 -10.84 -12.84 3.91
CA SER A 296 -11.74 -11.74 3.53
C SER A 296 -11.98 -10.71 4.64
N LEU A 297 -11.68 -11.05 5.90
CA LEU A 297 -11.83 -10.19 7.07
C LEU A 297 -10.52 -9.52 7.51
N GLU A 298 -9.41 -9.83 6.84
CA GLU A 298 -8.12 -9.17 7.07
C GLU A 298 -8.22 -7.66 6.94
N HIS A 299 -7.48 -6.92 7.77
CA HIS A 299 -7.54 -5.45 7.79
C HIS A 299 -7.20 -4.86 6.43
N ASN A 300 -6.12 -5.33 5.79
CA ASN A 300 -5.69 -4.79 4.50
C ASN A 300 -6.64 -5.16 3.35
N VAL A 301 -7.28 -6.34 3.40
CA VAL A 301 -8.35 -6.69 2.46
C VAL A 301 -9.54 -5.73 2.59
N ARG A 302 -9.96 -5.42 3.83
CA ARG A 302 -11.02 -4.43 4.09
C ARG A 302 -10.62 -3.00 3.66
N LYS A 303 -9.35 -2.61 3.81
CA LYS A 303 -8.83 -1.35 3.24
C LYS A 303 -8.91 -1.34 1.71
N HIS A 304 -8.60 -2.44 1.03
CA HIS A 304 -8.75 -2.53 -0.42
C HIS A 304 -10.21 -2.35 -0.86
N LEU A 305 -11.18 -2.94 -0.14
CA LEU A 305 -12.60 -2.70 -0.38
C LEU A 305 -12.97 -1.23 -0.22
N MET A 306 -12.49 -0.57 0.85
CA MET A 306 -12.66 0.87 1.01
C MET A 306 -12.08 1.67 -0.16
N LEU A 307 -10.86 1.35 -0.62
CA LEU A 307 -10.23 2.01 -1.78
C LEU A 307 -11.05 1.84 -3.05
N GLN A 308 -11.57 0.64 -3.31
CA GLN A 308 -12.47 0.36 -4.43
C GLN A 308 -13.75 1.20 -4.34
N SER A 309 -14.36 1.30 -3.17
CA SER A 309 -15.55 2.11 -2.92
C SER A 309 -15.30 3.61 -3.12
N LEU A 310 -14.15 4.12 -2.67
CA LEU A 310 -13.74 5.51 -2.91
C LEU A 310 -13.58 5.77 -4.43
N LEU A 311 -12.94 4.87 -5.17
CA LEU A 311 -12.82 4.97 -6.63
C LEU A 311 -14.17 4.87 -7.36
N GLY A 312 -15.07 4.00 -6.88
CA GLY A 312 -16.42 3.88 -7.40
C GLY A 312 -17.22 5.16 -7.21
N LYS A 313 -17.26 5.69 -5.98
CA LYS A 313 -17.96 6.94 -5.65
C LYS A 313 -17.38 8.11 -6.41
N LEU A 314 -16.06 8.15 -6.54
CA LEU A 314 -15.36 9.09 -7.39
C LEU A 314 -15.87 9.05 -8.83
N LYS A 315 -15.89 7.88 -9.46
CA LYS A 315 -16.34 7.72 -10.85
C LYS A 315 -17.76 8.28 -11.04
N THR A 316 -18.63 8.12 -10.05
CA THR A 316 -19.99 8.70 -10.09
C THR A 316 -20.03 10.22 -9.92
N LYS A 317 -19.03 10.82 -9.27
CA LYS A 317 -18.97 12.25 -8.92
C LYS A 317 -18.02 13.07 -9.81
N GLN A 318 -17.28 12.43 -10.72
CA GLN A 318 -16.26 13.06 -11.57
C GLN A 318 -16.77 14.26 -12.40
N GLY A 319 -18.06 14.28 -12.74
CA GLY A 319 -18.70 15.37 -13.49
C GLY A 319 -19.27 16.49 -12.62
N ASP A 320 -19.17 16.42 -11.29
CA ASP A 320 -19.72 17.40 -10.36
C ASP A 320 -18.65 18.42 -9.94
N PRO A 321 -18.74 19.70 -10.40
CA PRO A 321 -17.78 20.73 -10.01
C PRO A 321 -17.76 21.02 -8.51
N LYS A 322 -18.87 20.84 -7.79
CA LYS A 322 -18.93 21.05 -6.34
C LYS A 322 -18.11 20.00 -5.61
N PHE A 323 -18.21 18.74 -6.04
CA PHE A 323 -17.39 17.65 -5.51
C PHE A 323 -15.89 17.95 -5.65
N TRP A 324 -15.48 18.47 -6.80
CA TRP A 324 -14.11 18.91 -7.03
C TRP A 324 -13.65 20.07 -6.14
N LEU A 325 -14.54 21.04 -5.93
CA LEU A 325 -14.29 22.14 -5.01
C LEU A 325 -14.17 21.63 -3.57
N SER A 326 -15.00 20.66 -3.16
CA SER A 326 -14.91 20.01 -1.84
C SER A 326 -13.60 19.26 -1.66
N ILE A 327 -13.14 18.51 -2.67
CA ILE A 327 -11.81 17.89 -2.67
C ILE A 327 -10.75 18.97 -2.48
N SER A 328 -10.74 20.00 -3.33
CA SER A 328 -9.76 21.08 -3.26
C SER A 328 -9.78 21.81 -1.92
N ALA A 329 -10.95 22.00 -1.29
CA ALA A 329 -11.06 22.63 0.01
C ALA A 329 -10.54 21.73 1.14
N PHE A 330 -10.85 20.43 1.08
CA PHE A 330 -10.37 19.43 2.03
C PHE A 330 -8.83 19.31 1.99
N VAL A 331 -8.29 19.09 0.80
CA VAL A 331 -6.87 19.21 0.41
C VAL A 331 -6.20 20.41 1.07
N THR A 332 -6.85 21.56 0.95
CA THR A 332 -6.33 22.83 1.43
C THR A 332 -6.25 22.85 2.95
N LYS A 333 -7.37 22.53 3.60
CA LYS A 333 -7.49 22.43 5.05
C LYS A 333 -6.39 21.54 5.62
N GLN A 334 -6.27 20.30 5.11
CA GLN A 334 -5.37 19.30 5.69
C GLN A 334 -3.89 19.70 5.65
N LEU A 335 -3.48 20.54 4.70
CA LEU A 335 -2.10 21.02 4.71
C LEU A 335 -1.86 22.22 5.60
N ILE A 336 -2.80 23.15 5.64
CA ILE A 336 -2.68 24.29 6.55
C ILE A 336 -2.63 23.76 7.98
N THR A 337 -3.45 22.75 8.29
CA THR A 337 -3.53 22.17 9.64
C THR A 337 -2.44 21.13 9.92
N GLY A 338 -1.62 20.75 8.93
CA GLY A 338 -0.62 19.70 9.07
C GLY A 338 -1.21 18.31 9.36
N GLY A 339 -2.47 18.07 8.99
CA GLY A 339 -3.10 16.75 9.12
C GLY A 339 -2.46 15.70 8.20
N VAL A 340 -1.82 16.16 7.12
CA VAL A 340 -1.10 15.34 6.15
C VAL A 340 0.33 15.84 6.00
N ALA A 341 1.28 14.92 6.09
CA ALA A 341 2.67 15.14 5.73
C ALA A 341 2.98 14.51 4.37
N TYR A 342 3.90 15.11 3.62
CA TYR A 342 4.26 14.69 2.27
C TYR A 342 5.71 15.08 1.94
N ASP A 343 6.28 14.50 0.88
CA ASP A 343 7.69 14.68 0.50
C ASP A 343 7.91 15.22 -0.92
N PHE A 344 6.96 16.00 -1.40
CA PHE A 344 7.01 16.70 -2.67
C PHE A 344 6.50 18.14 -2.52
N ASP A 345 6.62 18.95 -3.57
CA ASP A 345 5.97 20.27 -3.58
C ASP A 345 4.59 20.13 -4.21
N PRO A 346 3.52 20.18 -3.41
CA PRO A 346 2.19 19.92 -3.91
C PRO A 346 1.51 21.11 -4.58
N VAL A 347 2.00 22.33 -4.40
CA VAL A 347 1.37 23.50 -5.04
C VAL A 347 1.43 23.38 -6.57
N PRO A 348 2.61 23.22 -7.20
CA PRO A 348 2.69 23.08 -8.65
C PRO A 348 2.21 21.71 -9.15
N LEU A 349 2.36 20.66 -8.34
CA LEU A 349 2.09 19.28 -8.79
C LEU A 349 0.63 18.86 -8.60
N VAL A 350 -0.09 19.46 -7.66
CA VAL A 350 -1.46 19.08 -7.31
C VAL A 350 -2.39 20.26 -7.47
N VAL A 351 -2.24 21.31 -6.65
CA VAL A 351 -3.26 22.36 -6.53
C VAL A 351 -3.49 23.13 -7.81
N ASN A 352 -2.43 23.58 -8.45
CA ASN A 352 -2.56 24.30 -9.71
C ASN A 352 -3.26 23.43 -10.75
N ASN A 353 -2.89 22.14 -10.80
CA ASN A 353 -3.52 21.17 -11.69
C ASN A 353 -4.99 20.93 -11.33
N LEU A 354 -5.39 20.91 -10.04
CA LEU A 354 -6.78 20.75 -9.60
C LEU A 354 -7.64 21.94 -9.95
N ARG A 355 -7.11 23.14 -9.79
CA ARG A 355 -7.84 24.37 -10.04
C ARG A 355 -8.08 24.57 -11.53
N GLU A 356 -7.04 24.39 -12.34
CA GLU A 356 -7.16 24.33 -13.80
C GLU A 356 -8.21 23.29 -14.20
N THR A 357 -8.18 22.16 -13.49
CA THR A 357 -9.13 21.08 -13.64
C THR A 357 -10.57 21.51 -13.36
N ALA A 358 -10.89 21.98 -12.16
CA ALA A 358 -12.24 22.39 -11.77
C ALA A 358 -12.82 23.44 -12.74
N SER A 359 -11.98 24.36 -13.23
CA SER A 359 -12.39 25.36 -14.22
C SER A 359 -12.71 24.78 -15.61
N SER A 360 -12.14 23.62 -15.92
CA SER A 360 -12.30 22.92 -17.20
C SER A 360 -13.47 21.95 -17.19
N VAL A 361 -13.80 21.31 -16.05
CA VAL A 361 -14.90 20.34 -15.93
C VAL A 361 -16.23 20.91 -16.41
N GLY A 362 -16.57 22.14 -16.02
CA GLY A 362 -17.82 22.80 -16.43
C GLY A 362 -17.92 23.08 -17.94
N LYS A 363 -16.79 23.17 -18.64
CA LYS A 363 -16.73 23.30 -20.10
C LYS A 363 -16.74 21.93 -20.80
N LEU A 364 -16.16 20.91 -20.16
CA LEU A 364 -16.06 19.54 -20.69
C LEU A 364 -17.39 18.79 -20.72
N THR A 365 -18.24 18.95 -19.70
CA THR A 365 -19.54 18.25 -19.63
C THR A 365 -20.51 18.65 -20.75
N GLN A 366 -20.19 19.69 -21.52
CA GLN A 366 -20.95 20.14 -22.68
C GLN A 366 -20.49 19.49 -24.00
N SER A 367 -19.33 18.82 -24.02
CA SER A 367 -18.81 18.12 -25.21
C SER A 367 -19.11 16.63 -25.11
N THR A 368 -19.92 16.11 -26.04
CA THR A 368 -20.51 14.77 -26.00
C THR A 368 -19.57 13.61 -26.34
N SER A 369 -18.27 13.84 -26.57
CA SER A 369 -17.39 12.83 -27.18
C SER A 369 -16.29 12.24 -26.30
N HIS A 370 -16.04 12.74 -25.09
CA HIS A 370 -14.92 12.22 -24.28
C HIS A 370 -15.39 11.46 -23.04
N GLU A 371 -15.22 10.14 -23.08
CA GLU A 371 -15.45 9.26 -21.93
C GLU A 371 -14.35 9.46 -20.90
N ILE A 372 -14.73 9.86 -19.68
CA ILE A 372 -13.79 10.01 -18.56
C ILE A 372 -13.44 8.62 -18.04
N ARG A 373 -12.23 8.15 -18.38
CA ARG A 373 -11.70 6.87 -17.89
C ARG A 373 -11.03 7.05 -16.53
N MET A 374 -11.70 6.60 -15.47
CA MET A 374 -11.09 6.44 -14.15
C MET A 374 -10.16 5.22 -14.14
N PRO A 375 -9.06 5.27 -13.36
CA PRO A 375 -8.26 4.08 -13.13
C PRO A 375 -9.10 3.02 -12.43
N THR A 376 -8.91 1.77 -12.82
CA THR A 376 -9.44 0.62 -12.10
C THR A 376 -8.30 -0.06 -11.34
N ILE A 377 -8.64 -0.63 -10.18
CA ILE A 377 -7.70 -1.51 -9.48
C ILE A 377 -7.68 -2.83 -10.23
N ARG A 378 -6.53 -3.17 -10.81
CA ARG A 378 -6.34 -4.44 -11.52
C ARG A 378 -6.00 -5.56 -10.54
N ARG A 379 -5.07 -5.30 -9.63
CA ARG A 379 -4.58 -6.27 -8.64
C ARG A 379 -4.41 -5.61 -7.28
N SER A 380 -4.51 -6.42 -6.25
CA SER A 380 -4.14 -6.04 -4.90
C SER A 380 -3.40 -7.21 -4.27
N ILE A 381 -2.29 -6.93 -3.61
CA ILE A 381 -1.55 -7.92 -2.82
C ILE A 381 -1.37 -7.40 -1.40
N TYR A 382 -1.42 -8.34 -0.47
CA TYR A 382 -1.18 -8.17 0.93
C TYR A 382 0.01 -9.05 1.34
N VAL A 383 1.13 -8.39 1.57
CA VAL A 383 2.36 -9.01 2.06
C VAL A 383 2.18 -9.29 3.56
N VAL A 384 1.89 -10.54 3.86
CA VAL A 384 1.60 -11.10 5.18
C VAL A 384 1.81 -12.62 5.09
N ASP A 385 1.84 -13.31 6.22
CA ASP A 385 1.85 -14.77 6.30
C ASP A 385 0.82 -15.42 5.32
N PRO A 386 1.17 -16.52 4.61
CA PRO A 386 0.30 -17.14 3.61
C PRO A 386 -1.04 -17.64 4.17
N ALA A 387 -1.16 -17.86 5.47
CA ALA A 387 -2.45 -18.16 6.11
C ALA A 387 -3.44 -16.99 6.02
N HIS A 388 -2.93 -15.76 5.92
CA HIS A 388 -3.68 -14.51 6.01
C HIS A 388 -3.74 -13.75 4.67
N GLY A 389 -2.76 -13.91 3.78
CA GLY A 389 -2.71 -13.20 2.50
C GLY A 389 -1.94 -13.94 1.41
N GLU A 390 -1.18 -13.19 0.61
CA GLU A 390 -0.44 -13.69 -0.55
C GLU A 390 0.98 -14.19 -0.21
N GLY A 391 1.43 -14.05 1.04
CA GLY A 391 2.73 -14.53 1.48
C GLY A 391 3.85 -13.49 1.35
N GLY A 392 5.05 -13.97 1.00
CA GLY A 392 6.28 -13.19 0.95
C GLY A 392 6.96 -13.05 2.32
N VAL A 393 6.19 -13.16 3.40
CA VAL A 393 6.64 -13.24 4.79
C VAL A 393 5.92 -14.39 5.50
N ARG A 394 6.36 -14.75 6.70
CA ARG A 394 5.71 -15.72 7.59
C ARG A 394 5.98 -15.35 9.04
N TRP A 395 5.17 -15.85 9.97
CA TRP A 395 5.45 -15.71 11.40
C TRP A 395 6.85 -16.24 11.75
N VAL A 396 7.58 -15.51 12.61
CA VAL A 396 8.98 -15.82 12.94
C VAL A 396 9.15 -17.21 13.56
N GLU A 397 8.18 -17.68 14.34
CA GLU A 397 8.18 -19.05 14.89
C GLU A 397 8.11 -20.10 13.78
N GLY A 398 7.29 -19.85 12.75
CA GLY A 398 7.20 -20.72 11.58
C GLY A 398 8.47 -20.69 10.73
N ASP A 399 9.13 -19.54 10.61
CA ASP A 399 10.43 -19.44 9.93
C ASP A 399 11.55 -20.16 10.69
N ALA A 400 11.56 -20.08 12.02
CA ALA A 400 12.58 -20.70 12.87
C ALA A 400 12.63 -22.23 12.80
N LEU A 401 11.61 -22.88 12.25
CA LEU A 401 11.61 -24.32 11.97
C LEU A 401 12.62 -24.70 10.87
N GLU A 402 12.87 -23.79 9.93
CA GLU A 402 13.69 -24.02 8.72
C GLU A 402 14.90 -23.09 8.64
N ASN A 403 14.83 -21.91 9.26
CA ASN A 403 15.87 -20.88 9.21
C ASN A 403 16.67 -20.82 10.53
N PRO A 404 17.96 -21.24 10.53
CA PRO A 404 18.79 -21.20 11.73
C PRO A 404 19.03 -19.79 12.27
N ILE A 405 18.92 -18.75 11.44
CA ILE A 405 19.07 -17.36 11.87
C ILE A 405 17.88 -16.94 12.72
N ALA A 406 16.65 -17.18 12.24
CA ALA A 406 15.44 -16.86 13.01
C ALA A 406 15.40 -17.61 14.35
N LYS A 407 15.76 -18.90 14.34
CA LYS A 407 15.90 -19.70 15.57
C LYS A 407 16.88 -19.08 16.57
N LYS A 408 18.08 -18.74 16.11
CA LYS A 408 19.09 -18.10 16.95
C LYS A 408 18.61 -16.75 17.49
N ASP A 409 17.97 -15.93 16.67
CA ASP A 409 17.46 -14.62 17.07
C ASP A 409 16.38 -14.74 18.16
N ILE A 410 15.50 -15.75 18.08
CA ILE A 410 14.54 -16.08 19.14
C ILE A 410 15.29 -16.49 20.43
N GLU A 411 16.21 -17.45 20.34
CA GLU A 411 16.96 -17.97 21.49
C GLU A 411 17.81 -16.90 22.20
N THR A 412 18.27 -15.89 21.45
CA THR A 412 19.08 -14.78 21.96
C THR A 412 18.27 -13.55 22.37
N GLY A 413 16.94 -13.62 22.26
CA GLY A 413 16.04 -12.54 22.71
C GLY A 413 16.05 -11.29 21.82
N VAL A 414 16.37 -11.44 20.53
CA VAL A 414 16.28 -10.34 19.55
C VAL A 414 14.81 -9.89 19.41
N TYR A 415 13.86 -10.81 19.52
CA TYR A 415 12.44 -10.48 19.46
C TYR A 415 11.87 -10.22 20.86
N PRO A 416 11.27 -9.05 21.14
CA PRO A 416 10.67 -8.76 22.45
C PRO A 416 9.43 -9.63 22.74
N HIS A 417 8.79 -10.13 21.68
CA HIS A 417 7.71 -11.12 21.69
C HIS A 417 7.68 -11.80 20.31
N LEU A 418 6.93 -12.88 20.14
CA LEU A 418 6.96 -13.70 18.92
C LEU A 418 5.97 -13.27 17.82
N ALA A 419 5.12 -12.27 18.10
CA ALA A 419 4.28 -11.63 17.09
C ALA A 419 5.10 -10.72 16.14
N TYR A 420 5.96 -11.34 15.34
CA TYR A 420 6.71 -10.72 14.25
C TYR A 420 6.65 -11.62 13.03
N GLU A 421 6.60 -11.00 11.86
CA GLU A 421 6.77 -11.68 10.59
C GLU A 421 8.15 -11.36 9.99
N VAL A 422 8.71 -12.33 9.28
CA VAL A 422 9.97 -12.19 8.55
C VAL A 422 9.81 -12.75 7.14
N PRO A 423 10.54 -12.24 6.13
CA PRO A 423 10.59 -12.90 4.84
C PRO A 423 11.12 -14.34 5.01
N SER A 424 10.59 -15.28 4.23
CA SER A 424 10.94 -16.70 4.37
C SER A 424 12.43 -16.96 4.12
N GLY A 425 13.13 -17.60 5.06
CA GLY A 425 14.56 -17.90 4.93
C GLY A 425 15.47 -16.66 4.92
N ALA A 426 15.00 -15.55 5.49
CA ALA A 426 15.69 -14.27 5.41
C ALA A 426 16.92 -14.18 6.31
N ASN A 427 17.93 -13.43 5.84
CA ASN A 427 19.10 -13.04 6.61
C ASN A 427 19.09 -11.52 6.90
N PRO A 428 18.64 -11.05 8.09
CA PRO A 428 18.59 -9.62 8.44
C PRO A 428 19.98 -8.98 8.57
N TYR A 429 21.02 -9.80 8.71
CA TYR A 429 22.41 -9.37 8.89
C TYR A 429 23.19 -9.25 7.58
N GLY A 430 22.65 -9.78 6.48
CA GLY A 430 23.27 -9.77 5.15
C GLY A 430 22.87 -8.58 4.29
N ASP A 431 22.92 -8.77 2.98
CA ASP A 431 22.35 -7.80 2.05
C ASP A 431 20.82 -7.78 2.11
N LEU A 432 20.25 -6.63 2.48
CA LEU A 432 18.80 -6.56 2.70
C LEU A 432 18.00 -6.73 1.40
N VAL A 433 18.55 -6.35 0.25
CA VAL A 433 17.83 -6.46 -1.03
C VAL A 433 17.75 -7.91 -1.48
N THR A 434 18.87 -8.64 -1.45
CA THR A 434 18.94 -10.01 -2.00
C THR A 434 18.76 -11.11 -0.96
N GLU A 435 19.24 -10.92 0.27
CA GLU A 435 19.25 -11.97 1.30
C GLU A 435 18.13 -11.81 2.34
N TYR A 436 17.54 -10.62 2.48
CA TYR A 436 16.40 -10.40 3.37
C TYR A 436 15.08 -10.31 2.60
N TRP A 437 14.94 -9.32 1.73
CA TRP A 437 13.68 -9.02 1.04
C TRP A 437 13.40 -9.89 -0.21
N GLY A 438 14.26 -10.86 -0.53
CA GLY A 438 14.17 -11.70 -1.74
C GLY A 438 12.77 -12.31 -1.99
N PRO A 439 12.14 -12.97 -1.00
CA PRO A 439 10.80 -13.54 -1.16
C PRO A 439 9.71 -12.48 -1.43
N VAL A 440 9.71 -11.36 -0.70
CA VAL A 440 8.75 -10.26 -0.90
C VAL A 440 8.92 -9.64 -2.29
N ARG A 441 10.16 -9.36 -2.71
CA ARG A 441 10.45 -8.85 -4.05
C ARG A 441 9.98 -9.81 -5.13
N SER A 442 10.14 -11.12 -4.93
CA SER A 442 9.69 -12.14 -5.87
C SER A 442 8.17 -12.15 -6.01
N LEU A 443 7.44 -12.04 -4.89
CA LEU A 443 5.97 -11.92 -4.88
C LEU A 443 5.50 -10.65 -5.60
N VAL A 444 6.11 -9.51 -5.30
CA VAL A 444 5.79 -8.23 -5.97
C VAL A 444 6.06 -8.34 -7.47
N LYS A 445 7.19 -8.94 -7.87
CA LYS A 445 7.56 -9.15 -9.28
C LYS A 445 6.56 -10.01 -10.04
N SER A 446 6.25 -11.20 -9.52
CA SER A 446 5.30 -12.11 -10.17
C SER A 446 3.90 -11.52 -10.28
N THR A 447 3.53 -10.63 -9.36
CA THR A 447 2.24 -9.94 -9.38
C THR A 447 2.20 -8.80 -10.39
N LEU A 448 3.22 -7.94 -10.41
CA LEU A 448 3.18 -6.69 -11.18
C LEU A 448 3.73 -6.84 -12.60
N ASP A 449 4.62 -7.80 -12.84
CA ASP A 449 5.17 -8.13 -14.15
C ASP A 449 4.63 -9.50 -14.62
N PRO A 450 3.63 -9.54 -15.53
CA PRO A 450 3.04 -10.78 -16.00
C PRO A 450 4.02 -11.64 -16.82
N THR A 451 5.17 -11.08 -17.23
CA THR A 451 6.21 -11.82 -17.95
C THR A 451 7.27 -12.40 -17.02
N TYR A 452 7.17 -12.12 -15.71
CA TYR A 452 8.08 -12.69 -14.72
C TYR A 452 7.72 -14.15 -14.45
N VAL A 453 8.65 -15.05 -14.80
CA VAL A 453 8.57 -16.46 -14.42
C VAL A 453 9.35 -16.61 -13.12
N THR A 454 8.66 -16.97 -12.04
CA THR A 454 9.31 -17.29 -10.78
C THR A 454 10.32 -18.40 -11.04
N PRO A 455 11.62 -18.21 -10.74
CA PRO A 455 12.58 -19.29 -10.84
C PRO A 455 12.06 -20.44 -9.99
N MET A 456 11.91 -21.63 -10.57
CA MET A 456 11.56 -22.82 -9.79
C MET A 456 12.69 -23.01 -8.79
N VAL A 457 12.44 -22.68 -7.52
CA VAL A 457 13.34 -23.02 -6.43
C VAL A 457 13.34 -24.53 -6.40
N GLN A 458 14.43 -25.16 -6.86
CA GLN A 458 14.57 -26.59 -6.69
C GLN A 458 14.54 -26.85 -5.17
N PRO A 459 13.66 -27.74 -4.69
CA PRO A 459 13.68 -28.11 -3.27
C PRO A 459 15.09 -28.59 -2.95
N GLN A 460 15.71 -27.94 -1.96
CA GLN A 460 17.04 -28.31 -1.46
C GLN A 460 16.98 -29.60 -0.66
#